data_AF-A0A923Z8D5-F1
#
_entry.id   AF-A0A923Z8D5-F1
#
_cell.length_a   1.000
_cell.length_b   1.000
_cell.length_c   1.000
_cell.angle_alpha   90.00
_cell.angle_beta   90.00
_cell.angle_gamma   90.00
#
_symmetry.space_group_name_H-M   'P 1'
#
loop_
_entity.id
_entity.type
_entity.pdbx_description
1 polymer ?
#
loop_
_entity_poly.entity_id
_entity_poly.type
_entity_poly.pdbx_seq_one_letter_code
_entity_poly.pdbx_strand_id
1 'polypeptide(L)'
;MPHLKPGAAIINTGPATGLFGNKNVFDYSTTKGSIHTFTKLLATNHSERGIRINLVAPGPAWYCQSWVALNATDCVTRRFFSHRTILAA
;
A
#
# COMPACT_ATOMS: atom_id res chain seq x y z
N MET A 1 -0.11 -20.90 8.66
CA MET A 1 -0.80 -19.89 9.50
C MET A 1 -1.91 -20.54 10.32
N PRO A 2 -1.59 -21.00 11.55
CA PRO A 2 -2.53 -21.75 12.39
C PRO A 2 -3.65 -20.90 13.02
N HIS A 3 -3.49 -19.58 13.12
CA HIS A 3 -4.47 -18.70 13.78
C HIS A 3 -5.51 -18.06 12.84
N LEU A 4 -5.34 -18.20 11.52
CA LEU A 4 -6.25 -17.60 10.53
C LEU A 4 -7.34 -18.59 10.15
N LYS A 5 -8.59 -18.25 10.51
CA LYS A 5 -9.80 -18.97 10.13
C LYS A 5 -10.12 -18.75 8.64
N PRO A 6 -10.83 -19.69 7.98
CA PRO A 6 -11.37 -19.46 6.64
C PRO A 6 -12.21 -18.17 6.60
N GLY A 7 -12.06 -17.36 5.54
CA GLY A 7 -12.73 -16.07 5.42
C GLY A 7 -12.04 -14.89 6.12
N ALA A 8 -10.91 -15.11 6.80
CA ALA A 8 -10.15 -14.04 7.42
C ALA A 8 -9.55 -13.08 6.38
N ALA A 9 -9.17 -11.88 6.84
CA ALA A 9 -8.57 -10.86 6.00
C ALA A 9 -7.20 -10.41 6.55
N ILE A 10 -6.22 -10.25 5.66
CA ILE A 10 -4.93 -9.64 5.95
C ILE A 10 -4.87 -8.32 5.19
N ILE A 11 -4.51 -7.24 5.88
CA ILE A 11 -4.38 -5.91 5.29
C ILE A 11 -2.96 -5.41 5.51
N ASN A 12 -2.23 -5.25 4.42
CA ASN A 12 -0.90 -4.66 4.39
C ASN A 12 -1.00 -3.17 4.06
N THR A 13 0.00 -2.39 4.48
CA THR A 13 0.08 -0.96 4.17
C THR A 13 1.37 -0.68 3.41
N GLY A 14 1.27 -0.02 2.26
CA GLY A 14 2.42 0.30 1.43
C GLY A 14 2.20 1.58 0.62
N PRO A 15 3.13 2.54 0.61
CA PRO A 15 2.96 3.82 -0.08
C PRO A 15 2.94 3.66 -1.61
N ALA A 16 2.45 4.72 -2.29
CA ALA A 16 2.50 4.83 -3.74
C ALA A 16 3.93 4.85 -4.31
N THR A 17 4.93 5.24 -3.52
CA THR A 17 6.35 5.16 -3.92
C THR A 17 6.82 3.72 -4.18
N GLY A 18 6.15 2.71 -3.61
CA GLY A 18 6.40 1.31 -3.95
C GLY A 18 5.82 0.86 -5.30
N LEU A 19 4.94 1.67 -5.91
CA LEU A 19 4.36 1.40 -7.23
C LEU A 19 5.06 2.19 -8.33
N PHE A 20 5.30 3.48 -8.09
CA PHE A 20 5.84 4.39 -9.11
C PHE A 20 7.35 4.65 -8.95
N GLY A 21 7.92 4.30 -7.79
CA GLY A 21 9.30 4.65 -7.45
C GLY A 21 9.47 6.15 -7.17
N ASN A 22 10.55 6.49 -6.47
CA ASN A 22 10.98 7.87 -6.31
C ASN A 22 12.52 7.92 -6.31
N LYS A 23 13.09 8.74 -7.19
CA LYS A 23 14.55 8.89 -7.38
C LYS A 23 15.28 9.29 -6.09
N ASN A 24 14.64 10.06 -5.22
CA ASN A 24 15.26 10.56 -3.98
C ASN A 24 15.27 9.52 -2.86
N VAL A 25 14.50 8.44 -2.99
CA VAL A 25 14.33 7.42 -1.95
C VAL A 25 14.37 6.02 -2.56
N PHE A 26 15.49 5.67 -3.20
CA PHE A 26 15.69 4.41 -3.90
C PHE A 26 15.47 3.19 -2.99
N ASP A 27 16.20 3.10 -1.87
CA ASP A 27 16.12 1.94 -0.96
C ASP A 27 14.73 1.77 -0.34
N TYR A 28 14.09 2.90 0.02
CA TYR A 28 12.72 2.91 0.51
C TYR A 28 11.73 2.47 -0.57
N SER A 29 11.89 2.94 -1.81
CA SER A 29 11.03 2.53 -2.92
C SER A 29 11.16 1.03 -3.20
N THR A 30 12.38 0.48 -3.15
CA THR A 30 12.65 -0.96 -3.32
C THR A 30 11.96 -1.78 -2.23
N THR A 31 12.17 -1.44 -0.95
CA THR A 31 11.55 -2.17 0.17
C THR A 31 10.03 -2.10 0.14
N LYS A 32 9.46 -0.94 -0.19
CA LYS A 32 8.00 -0.78 -0.31
C LYS A 32 7.43 -1.47 -1.54
N GLY A 33 8.17 -1.52 -2.65
CA GLY A 33 7.84 -2.32 -3.83
C GLY A 33 7.75 -3.82 -3.49
N SER A 34 8.69 -4.33 -2.69
CA SER A 34 8.64 -5.71 -2.21
C SER A 34 7.39 -6.03 -1.41
N ILE A 35 6.83 -5.09 -0.63
CA ILE A 35 5.58 -5.30 0.12
C ILE A 35 4.38 -5.45 -0.84
N HIS A 36 4.36 -4.69 -1.95
CA HIS A 36 3.31 -4.83 -2.97
C HIS A 36 3.34 -6.21 -3.62
N THR A 37 4.52 -6.68 -4.02
CA THR A 37 4.70 -8.03 -4.58
C THR A 37 4.42 -9.12 -3.56
N PHE A 38 4.86 -8.94 -2.32
CA PHE A 38 4.60 -9.86 -1.21
C PHE A 38 3.10 -10.05 -0.97
N THR A 39 2.33 -8.96 -1.00
CA THR A 39 0.87 -9.03 -0.81
C THR A 39 0.21 -9.86 -1.92
N LYS A 40 0.62 -9.66 -3.18
CA LYS A 40 0.10 -10.43 -4.32
C LYS A 40 0.45 -11.92 -4.19
N LEU A 41 1.69 -12.23 -3.87
CA LEU A 41 2.13 -13.62 -3.67
C LEU A 41 1.40 -14.29 -2.50
N LEU A 42 1.20 -13.55 -1.41
CA LEU A 42 0.50 -14.07 -0.24
C LEU A 42 -0.98 -14.36 -0.57
N ALA A 43 -1.64 -13.48 -1.33
CA ALA A 43 -2.99 -13.68 -1.83
C ALA A 43 -3.10 -14.95 -2.68
N THR A 44 -2.21 -15.12 -3.67
CA THR A 44 -2.20 -16.31 -4.52
C THR A 44 -2.02 -17.59 -3.71
N ASN A 45 -1.08 -17.61 -2.76
CA ASN A 45 -0.79 -18.77 -1.91
C ASN A 45 -1.93 -19.13 -0.94
N HIS A 46 -2.81 -18.19 -0.60
CA HIS A 46 -3.87 -18.39 0.40
C HIS A 46 -5.29 -18.26 -0.18
N SER A 47 -5.39 -18.18 -1.52
CA SER A 47 -6.65 -18.11 -2.25
C SER A 47 -7.54 -19.34 -1.99
N GLU A 48 -6.96 -20.55 -2.02
CA GLU A 48 -7.68 -21.81 -1.77
C GLU A 48 -8.27 -21.91 -0.36
N ARG A 49 -7.67 -21.21 0.61
CA ARG A 49 -8.16 -21.14 2.00
C ARG A 49 -9.25 -20.08 2.20
N GLY A 50 -9.61 -19.33 1.15
CA GLY A 50 -10.59 -18.26 1.19
C GLY A 50 -10.15 -17.06 2.06
N ILE A 51 -8.84 -16.83 2.19
CA ILE A 51 -8.30 -15.71 2.96
C ILE A 51 -8.08 -14.52 2.01
N ARG A 52 -8.70 -13.38 2.32
CA ARG A 52 -8.59 -12.17 1.48
C ARG A 52 -7.39 -11.36 1.91
N ILE A 53 -6.56 -10.93 0.96
CA ILE A 53 -5.32 -10.23 1.30
C ILE A 53 -5.22 -8.98 0.44
N ASN A 54 -5.22 -7.82 1.08
CA ASN A 54 -5.24 -6.54 0.39
C ASN A 54 -4.11 -5.63 0.86
N LEU A 55 -3.70 -4.70 -0.01
CA LEU A 55 -2.79 -3.63 0.36
C LEU A 55 -3.45 -2.28 0.19
N VAL A 56 -3.29 -1.43 1.21
CA VAL A 56 -3.76 -0.04 1.21
C VAL A 56 -2.56 0.89 1.05
N ALA A 57 -2.67 1.82 0.10
CA ALA A 57 -1.70 2.88 -0.10
C ALA A 57 -2.22 4.21 0.46
N PRO A 58 -1.83 4.58 1.70
CA PRO A 58 -2.27 5.84 2.29
C PRO A 58 -1.63 7.01 1.55
N GLY A 59 -2.42 8.08 1.40
CA GLY A 59 -1.90 9.39 1.01
C GLY A 59 -1.02 10.01 2.11
N PRO A 60 -0.39 11.16 1.85
CA PRO A 60 0.41 11.86 2.84
C PRO A 60 -0.42 12.10 4.10
N ALA A 61 0.05 11.56 5.24
CA ALA A 61 -0.60 11.80 6.51
C ALA A 61 -0.24 13.20 7.05
N TRP A 62 -1.06 13.68 7.97
CA TRP A 62 -1.07 15.02 8.56
C TRP A 62 0.25 15.47 9.21
N TYR A 63 1.19 14.56 9.49
CA TYR A 63 2.57 14.93 9.76
C TYR A 63 3.22 15.33 8.43
N CYS A 64 3.42 16.64 8.26
CA CYS A 64 4.15 17.24 7.15
C CYS A 64 5.56 16.63 7.04
N GLN A 65 5.70 15.50 6.34
CA GLN A 65 7.00 15.04 5.86
C GLN A 65 7.33 15.86 4.63
N SER A 66 7.95 17.02 4.87
CA SER A 66 8.53 17.83 3.83
C SER A 66 9.69 17.06 3.19
N TRP A 67 9.49 16.44 2.02
CA TRP A 67 10.63 16.08 1.16
C TRP A 67 10.39 16.19 -0.34
N VAL A 68 9.16 16.49 -0.79
CA VAL A 68 8.87 17.06 -2.13
C VAL A 68 7.60 17.92 -2.02
N ALA A 69 7.68 19.05 -1.31
CA ALA A 69 6.62 20.05 -1.33
C ALA A 69 7.05 21.22 -2.23
N LEU A 70 6.99 21.02 -3.54
CA LEU A 70 6.78 22.17 -4.42
C LEU A 70 5.32 22.58 -4.21
N ASN A 71 5.14 23.65 -3.46
CA ASN A 71 3.91 24.38 -3.17
C ASN A 71 2.92 23.71 -2.21
N ALA A 72 2.96 24.20 -0.97
CA ALA A 72 2.09 23.88 0.16
C ALA A 72 0.59 24.25 -0.02
N THR A 73 0.09 24.36 -1.25
CA THR A 73 -1.29 24.79 -1.53
C THR A 73 -2.25 23.65 -1.85
N ASP A 74 -1.77 22.41 -2.03
CA ASP A 74 -2.65 21.29 -2.43
C ASP A 74 -3.14 20.41 -1.27
N CYS A 75 -2.88 20.79 -0.01
CA CYS A 75 -3.27 19.96 1.14
C CYS A 75 -4.80 19.96 1.43
N VAL A 76 -5.59 20.82 0.74
CA VAL A 76 -7.03 20.98 1.01
C VAL A 76 -7.94 20.57 -0.16
N THR A 77 -7.40 20.26 -1.34
CA THR A 77 -8.22 19.98 -2.52
C THR A 77 -8.66 18.50 -2.59
N ARG A 78 -9.72 18.21 -1.82
CA ARG A 78 -10.77 17.20 -2.07
C ARG A 78 -10.59 16.36 -3.36
N ARG A 79 -9.80 15.29 -3.35
CA ARG A 79 -9.94 14.17 -4.33
C ARG A 79 -9.10 12.90 -4.13
N PHE A 80 -8.48 12.68 -2.97
CA PHE A 80 -7.62 11.50 -2.75
C PHE A 80 -8.22 10.37 -1.90
N PHE A 81 -9.54 10.37 -1.69
CA PHE A 81 -10.29 9.23 -1.16
C PHE A 81 -11.06 8.52 -2.28
N SER A 82 -10.36 8.14 -3.36
CA SER A 82 -10.93 7.28 -4.40
C SER A 82 -10.05 6.06 -4.55
N HIS A 83 -10.44 4.99 -3.86
CA HIS A 83 -10.17 3.58 -4.18
C HIS A 83 -8.90 3.29 -5.00
N ARG A 84 -7.73 3.28 -4.35
CA ARG A 84 -6.55 2.56 -4.85
C ARG A 84 -6.15 1.45 -3.89
N THR A 85 -7.13 0.63 -3.51
CA THR A 85 -6.85 -0.68 -2.94
C THR A 85 -6.39 -1.55 -4.10
N ILE A 86 -5.15 -2.05 -4.04
CA ILE A 86 -4.77 -3.15 -4.91
C ILE A 86 -5.49 -4.36 -4.33
N LEU A 87 -6.68 -4.63 -4.85
CA LEU A 87 -7.44 -5.84 -4.61
C LEU A 87 -6.69 -6.98 -5.28
N ALA A 88 -5.80 -7.62 -4.51
CA ALA A 88 -5.39 -8.97 -4.83
C ALA A 88 -6.54 -9.87 -4.36
N ALA A 89 -7.29 -10.38 -5.33
CA ALA A 89 -8.38 -11.33 -5.11
C ALA A 89 -7.87 -12.60 -4.43
#